data_AF-A0A7X7K1D5-F1
#
_entry.id   AF-A0A7X7K1D5-F1
#
_cell.length_a   1.000
_cell.length_b   1.000
_cell.length_c   1.000
_cell.angle_alpha   90.00
_cell.angle_beta   90.00
_cell.angle_gamma   90.00
#
_symmetry.space_group_name_H-M   'P 1'
#
loop_
_entity.id
_entity.type
_entity.pdbx_description
1 polymer ?
#
loop_
_entity_poly.entity_id
_entity_poly.type
_entity_poly.pdbx_seq_one_letter_code
_entity_poly.pdbx_strand_id
1 'polypeptide(L)'
;MSGIDTIPLIEGSKAPALLGWRNLPSSEQWSEVDGAACNIGVLGGGDLGLAVVDCDDDGAVRNVGVGLNALGLADLPTVETPSGGRHYYLRLAAVPLVDGHARALAREVGLGELRFGRGAYVVSPRSVVNGQEYVFITGAPELIPTVPQVAWRDLAWLLDEEPAAPPAVDMPSLPVPLLWRERPRAVDALLRELATVEAGAPVGDYASRSEAEQAVVVKLVLAGWSFTQVAELFESAQPAHYRDHGDPLAYLRLCWARGLAYVREHPQRRLIAEAYRQIEGQPWPGRGGALDQRVALGLLSLAYMVARPQVAAAARDLAQHAAASVGGVCNALRRLRRAGLVAAMEAWRDDHEDRARATQYDVSGLLSMDKLEHMSPVQSPVTYVQVCPQEGHAPDLWSPGGLGRSAGLVYRLLGDEAADTSTLAQATGKCERTVRRALARLAAHDLAARVEGGWVRGPVDVADVAVAFECERKAAERRSRHARQRDAFRRMRQDRRALRNEAGGCDGRDQVEAFHGRADLR
;
A
#
# COMPACT_ATOMS: atom_id res chain seq x y z
N MET A 1 15.80 -18.77 -24.95
CA MET A 1 14.32 -18.74 -24.80
C MET A 1 13.94 -17.31 -24.43
N SER A 2 13.12 -16.62 -25.21
CA SER A 2 12.76 -15.23 -24.91
C SER A 2 11.82 -15.17 -23.70
N GLY A 3 12.29 -14.60 -22.59
CA GLY A 3 11.47 -14.26 -21.42
C GLY A 3 11.39 -15.29 -20.29
N ILE A 4 11.93 -16.51 -20.46
CA ILE A 4 11.95 -17.54 -19.41
C ILE A 4 13.34 -17.55 -18.76
N ASP A 5 13.38 -17.31 -17.45
CA ASP A 5 14.60 -17.40 -16.65
C ASP A 5 14.97 -18.88 -16.42
N THR A 6 16.21 -19.25 -16.75
CA THR A 6 16.73 -20.61 -16.59
C THR A 6 18.05 -20.64 -15.82
N ILE A 7 18.36 -21.79 -15.22
CA ILE A 7 19.61 -22.03 -14.49
C ILE A 7 20.28 -23.32 -14.98
N PRO A 8 21.62 -23.41 -14.93
CA PRO A 8 22.33 -24.65 -15.17
C PRO A 8 22.18 -25.60 -13.98
N LEU A 9 21.89 -26.86 -14.29
CA LEU A 9 21.88 -27.98 -13.35
C LEU A 9 23.03 -28.93 -13.69
N ILE A 10 23.53 -29.64 -12.68
CA ILE A 10 24.57 -30.65 -12.85
C ILE A 10 24.08 -31.72 -13.84
N GLU A 11 24.93 -32.11 -14.79
CA GLU A 11 24.64 -33.16 -15.76
C GLU A 11 24.13 -34.45 -15.08
N GLY A 12 23.07 -35.06 -15.62
CA GLY A 12 22.49 -36.27 -15.06
C GLY A 12 21.71 -36.08 -13.75
N SER A 13 21.69 -34.87 -13.18
CA SER A 13 21.14 -34.56 -11.87
C SER A 13 20.04 -33.50 -11.94
N LYS A 14 19.27 -33.39 -10.85
CA LYS A 14 18.32 -32.30 -10.62
C LYS A 14 18.95 -31.14 -9.83
N ALA A 15 20.17 -31.29 -9.33
CA ALA A 15 20.83 -30.32 -8.46
C ALA A 15 21.37 -29.11 -9.25
N PRO A 16 21.28 -27.88 -8.71
CA PRO A 16 21.85 -26.69 -9.33
C PRO A 16 23.38 -26.80 -9.45
N ALA A 17 23.94 -26.29 -10.55
CA ALA A 17 25.38 -26.31 -10.76
C ALA A 17 26.14 -25.37 -9.81
N LEU A 18 25.47 -24.35 -9.27
CA LEU A 18 26.07 -23.31 -8.43
C LEU A 18 25.41 -23.25 -7.05
N LEU A 19 26.22 -23.19 -5.98
CA LEU A 19 25.77 -23.10 -4.58
C LEU A 19 24.99 -21.80 -4.26
N GLY A 20 25.06 -20.79 -5.12
CA GLY A 20 24.37 -19.49 -5.00
C GLY A 20 23.29 -19.23 -6.05
N TRP A 21 22.78 -20.26 -6.74
CA TRP A 21 21.86 -20.12 -7.88
C TRP A 21 20.61 -19.26 -7.65
N ARG A 22 20.16 -19.09 -6.40
CA ARG A 22 19.01 -18.23 -6.05
C ARG A 22 19.32 -16.73 -6.18
N ASN A 23 20.59 -16.37 -6.04
CA ASN A 23 21.04 -14.98 -5.88
C ASN A 23 21.77 -14.46 -7.13
N LEU A 24 22.10 -15.36 -8.07
CA LEU A 24 22.80 -15.02 -9.31
C LEU A 24 21.79 -14.85 -10.46
N PRO A 25 21.89 -13.79 -11.28
CA PRO A 25 21.13 -13.68 -12.52
C PRO A 25 21.36 -14.87 -13.45
N SER A 26 20.32 -15.33 -14.15
CA SER A 26 20.42 -16.45 -15.10
C SER A 26 21.57 -16.31 -16.10
N SER A 27 21.77 -15.11 -16.66
CA SER A 27 22.86 -14.85 -17.61
C SER A 27 24.25 -15.08 -17.01
N GLU A 28 24.44 -14.71 -15.74
CA GLU A 28 25.71 -14.88 -15.02
C GLU A 28 25.95 -16.35 -14.71
N GLN A 29 24.91 -17.06 -14.28
CA GLN A 29 25.00 -18.51 -14.04
C GLN A 29 25.41 -19.28 -15.29
N TRP A 30 24.85 -18.95 -16.46
CA TRP A 30 25.20 -19.59 -17.72
C TRP A 30 26.62 -19.23 -18.20
N SER A 31 27.14 -18.03 -17.88
CA SER A 31 28.53 -17.68 -18.19
C SER A 31 29.55 -18.41 -17.32
N GLU A 32 29.20 -18.74 -16.08
CA GLU A 32 30.10 -19.46 -15.15
C GLU A 32 30.29 -20.94 -15.52
N VAL A 33 29.33 -21.52 -16.26
CA VAL A 33 29.38 -22.92 -16.70
C VAL A 33 29.70 -23.07 -18.19
N ASP A 34 30.22 -22.02 -18.83
CA ASP A 34 30.40 -21.95 -20.29
C ASP A 34 31.08 -23.21 -20.88
N GLY A 35 30.39 -23.88 -21.80
CA GLY A 35 30.83 -25.10 -22.47
C GLY A 35 30.65 -26.42 -21.70
N ALA A 36 30.20 -26.41 -20.44
CA ALA A 36 29.91 -27.63 -19.69
C ALA A 36 28.58 -28.27 -20.13
N ALA A 37 28.53 -29.61 -20.20
CA ALA A 37 27.27 -30.33 -20.32
C ALA A 37 26.46 -30.09 -19.04
N CYS A 38 25.26 -29.52 -19.19
CA CYS A 38 24.39 -29.16 -18.06
C CYS A 38 22.94 -29.54 -18.38
N ASN A 39 22.22 -29.99 -17.36
CA ASN A 39 20.77 -30.02 -17.40
C ASN A 39 20.22 -28.59 -17.24
N ILE A 40 18.95 -28.38 -17.58
CA ILE A 40 18.30 -27.06 -17.58
C ILE A 40 17.23 -27.02 -16.49
N GLY A 41 17.36 -26.08 -15.56
CA GLY A 41 16.31 -25.71 -14.62
C GLY A 41 15.54 -24.49 -15.12
N VAL A 42 14.22 -24.50 -15.05
CA VAL A 42 13.36 -23.34 -15.32
C VAL A 42 12.91 -22.75 -14.00
N LEU A 43 13.21 -21.46 -13.77
CA LEU A 43 12.89 -20.74 -12.55
C LEU A 43 11.43 -20.32 -12.50
N GLY A 44 10.82 -20.40 -11.31
CA GLY A 44 9.52 -19.80 -11.05
C GLY A 44 9.57 -18.27 -10.94
N GLY A 45 8.42 -17.62 -11.08
CA GLY A 45 8.24 -16.18 -10.91
C GLY A 45 8.73 -15.34 -12.10
N GLY A 46 9.52 -14.30 -11.80
CA GLY A 46 9.99 -13.30 -12.78
C GLY A 46 8.85 -12.46 -13.38
N ASP A 47 9.19 -11.68 -14.42
CA ASP A 47 8.22 -10.81 -15.12
C ASP A 47 7.09 -11.59 -15.80
N LEU A 48 7.32 -12.88 -16.11
CA LEU A 48 6.28 -13.76 -16.65
C LEU A 48 5.28 -14.24 -15.60
N GLY A 49 5.61 -14.14 -14.31
CA GLY A 49 4.82 -14.71 -13.22
C GLY A 49 4.73 -16.24 -13.31
N LEU A 50 5.81 -16.92 -13.70
CA LEU A 50 5.79 -18.35 -14.00
C LEU A 50 5.48 -19.19 -12.74
N ALA A 51 4.58 -20.16 -12.88
CA ALA A 51 4.36 -21.20 -11.89
C ALA A 51 4.30 -22.56 -12.58
N VAL A 52 4.65 -23.62 -11.85
CA VAL A 52 4.63 -24.99 -12.37
C VAL A 52 3.95 -25.90 -11.36
N VAL A 53 2.93 -26.63 -11.81
CA VAL A 53 2.35 -27.73 -11.03
C VAL A 53 3.14 -28.99 -11.34
N ASP A 54 3.93 -29.45 -10.38
CA ASP A 54 4.75 -30.66 -10.41
C ASP A 54 3.94 -31.82 -9.81
N CYS A 55 3.49 -32.76 -10.63
CA CYS A 55 2.71 -33.93 -10.23
C CYS A 55 3.61 -35.16 -10.20
N ASP A 56 3.73 -35.80 -9.03
CA ASP A 56 4.63 -36.94 -8.82
C ASP A 56 3.94 -38.31 -9.00
N ASP A 57 2.61 -38.37 -8.98
CA ASP A 57 1.82 -39.60 -9.13
C ASP A 57 0.65 -39.51 -10.12
N ASP A 58 0.11 -40.67 -10.52
CA ASP A 58 -1.01 -40.77 -11.48
C ASP A 58 -2.32 -40.11 -10.98
N GLY A 59 -2.51 -40.04 -9.66
CA GLY A 59 -3.66 -39.39 -9.04
C GLY A 59 -3.59 -37.87 -9.24
N ALA A 60 -2.46 -37.27 -8.90
CA ALA A 60 -2.14 -35.87 -9.11
C ALA A 60 -2.24 -35.51 -10.59
N VAL A 61 -1.67 -36.31 -11.49
CA VAL A 61 -1.75 -36.07 -12.94
C VAL A 61 -3.20 -35.96 -13.42
N ARG A 62 -4.06 -36.89 -12.97
CA ARG A 62 -5.47 -36.93 -13.35
C ARG A 62 -6.26 -35.77 -12.75
N ASN A 63 -6.14 -35.56 -11.44
CA ASN A 63 -6.91 -34.56 -10.72
C ASN A 63 -6.52 -33.14 -11.14
N VAL A 64 -5.21 -32.89 -11.30
CA VAL A 64 -4.70 -31.61 -11.79
C VAL A 64 -5.20 -31.34 -13.21
N GLY A 65 -5.11 -32.32 -14.10
CA GLY A 65 -5.61 -32.18 -15.48
C GLY A 65 -7.11 -31.85 -15.55
N VAL A 66 -7.94 -32.51 -14.74
CA VAL A 66 -9.38 -32.22 -14.66
C VAL A 66 -9.65 -30.80 -14.15
N GLY A 67 -8.99 -30.38 -13.07
CA GLY A 67 -9.21 -29.05 -12.49
C GLY A 67 -8.72 -27.92 -13.39
N LEU A 68 -7.56 -28.06 -14.03
CA LEU A 68 -7.06 -27.07 -15.00
C LEU A 68 -7.95 -26.98 -16.24
N ASN A 69 -8.45 -28.11 -16.75
CA ASN A 69 -9.41 -28.12 -17.85
C ASN A 69 -10.72 -27.40 -17.47
N ALA A 70 -11.21 -27.55 -16.23
CA ALA A 70 -12.39 -26.83 -15.76
C ALA A 70 -12.19 -25.30 -15.72
N LEU A 71 -10.94 -24.82 -15.60
CA LEU A 71 -10.57 -23.41 -15.71
C LEU A 71 -10.36 -22.95 -17.17
N GLY A 72 -10.59 -23.82 -18.15
CA GLY A 72 -10.35 -23.53 -19.57
C GLY A 72 -8.87 -23.61 -19.97
N LEU A 73 -8.05 -24.34 -19.20
CA LEU A 73 -6.60 -24.45 -19.40
C LEU A 73 -6.19 -25.86 -19.87
N ALA A 74 -6.90 -26.41 -20.87
CA ALA A 74 -6.65 -27.76 -21.36
C ALA A 74 -5.33 -27.89 -22.15
N ASP A 75 -4.92 -26.83 -22.84
CA ASP A 75 -3.83 -26.85 -23.83
C ASP A 75 -2.51 -26.25 -23.29
N LEU A 76 -2.26 -26.42 -21.99
CA LEU A 76 -1.04 -25.90 -21.37
C LEU A 76 0.22 -26.64 -21.83
N PRO A 77 1.37 -25.94 -21.98
CA PRO A 77 2.66 -26.59 -22.13
C PRO A 77 2.88 -27.55 -20.96
N THR A 78 3.01 -28.83 -21.29
CA THR A 78 3.06 -29.91 -20.31
C THR A 78 4.24 -30.81 -20.60
N VAL A 79 5.01 -31.11 -19.55
CA VAL A 79 6.19 -31.97 -19.63
C VAL A 79 5.91 -33.28 -18.90
N GLU A 80 6.24 -34.39 -19.54
CA GLU A 80 6.34 -35.70 -18.92
C GLU A 80 7.69 -35.83 -18.21
N THR A 81 7.63 -36.22 -16.93
CA THR A 81 8.83 -36.45 -16.12
C THR A 81 9.29 -37.91 -16.29
N PRO A 82 10.59 -38.21 -16.04
CA PRO A 82 11.12 -39.57 -16.10
C PRO A 82 10.40 -40.63 -15.27
N SER A 83 9.70 -40.23 -14.20
CA SER A 83 8.96 -41.14 -13.31
C SER A 83 7.50 -41.34 -13.73
N GLY A 84 7.06 -40.76 -14.86
CA GLY A 84 5.66 -40.80 -15.31
C GLY A 84 4.80 -39.63 -14.83
N GLY A 85 5.34 -38.76 -13.97
CA GLY A 85 4.68 -37.54 -13.50
C GLY A 85 4.52 -36.47 -14.58
N ARG A 86 3.98 -35.30 -14.21
CA ARG A 86 3.74 -34.17 -15.13
C ARG A 86 4.16 -32.84 -14.54
N HIS A 87 4.77 -31.98 -15.35
CA HIS A 87 4.88 -30.54 -15.04
C HIS A 87 3.91 -29.75 -15.92
N TYR A 88 2.94 -29.07 -15.33
CA TYR A 88 2.04 -28.14 -16.03
C TYR A 88 2.53 -26.70 -15.85
N TYR A 89 2.89 -26.02 -16.94
CA TYR A 89 3.40 -24.65 -16.90
C TYR A 89 2.25 -23.64 -16.96
N LEU A 90 2.19 -22.76 -15.97
CA LEU A 90 1.14 -21.75 -15.76
C LEU A 90 1.75 -20.35 -15.65
N ARG A 91 0.94 -19.32 -15.89
CA ARG A 91 1.29 -17.93 -15.56
C ARG A 91 0.34 -17.40 -14.51
N LEU A 92 0.89 -16.80 -13.46
CA LEU A 92 0.12 -16.12 -12.43
C LEU A 92 -0.11 -14.65 -12.81
N ALA A 93 -1.32 -14.16 -12.56
CA ALA A 93 -1.64 -12.74 -12.69
C ALA A 93 -0.88 -11.89 -11.67
N ALA A 94 -0.65 -12.45 -10.48
CA ALA A 94 0.22 -11.93 -9.43
C ALA A 94 0.81 -13.11 -8.65
N VAL A 95 2.12 -13.08 -8.40
CA VAL A 95 2.78 -14.08 -7.56
C VAL A 95 2.41 -13.78 -6.09
N PRO A 96 1.88 -14.74 -5.32
CA PRO A 96 1.45 -14.49 -3.95
C PRO A 96 2.64 -14.20 -3.03
N LEU A 97 2.41 -13.35 -2.02
CA LEU A 97 3.35 -13.10 -0.93
C LEU A 97 3.08 -14.08 0.23
N VAL A 98 3.33 -15.36 -0.01
CA VAL A 98 3.25 -16.43 0.98
C VAL A 98 4.64 -16.96 1.29
N ASP A 99 4.82 -17.55 2.47
CA ASP A 99 6.12 -18.13 2.85
C ASP A 99 6.46 -19.31 1.92
N GLY A 100 7.68 -19.30 1.38
CA GLY A 100 8.21 -20.34 0.50
C GLY A 100 7.98 -20.11 -0.99
N HIS A 101 8.54 -21.01 -1.80
CA HIS A 101 8.50 -20.98 -3.28
C HIS A 101 7.98 -22.29 -3.88
N ALA A 102 7.59 -23.23 -3.02
CA ALA A 102 6.95 -24.47 -3.38
C ALA A 102 5.97 -24.82 -2.26
N ARG A 103 4.77 -25.30 -2.64
CA ARG A 103 3.79 -25.82 -1.68
C ARG A 103 3.35 -27.20 -2.14
N ALA A 104 3.29 -28.14 -1.21
CA ALA A 104 2.74 -29.46 -1.48
C ALA A 104 1.29 -29.34 -2.01
N LEU A 105 0.93 -30.22 -2.94
CA LEU A 105 -0.44 -30.35 -3.40
C LEU A 105 -1.34 -30.86 -2.28
N ALA A 106 -2.61 -30.48 -2.33
CA ALA A 106 -3.64 -30.94 -1.42
C ALA A 106 -3.68 -32.47 -1.40
N ARG A 107 -3.98 -33.06 -0.25
CA ARG A 107 -3.96 -34.52 -0.10
C ARG A 107 -4.96 -35.19 -1.04
N GLU A 108 -6.11 -34.57 -1.28
CA GLU A 108 -7.13 -35.02 -2.23
C GLU A 108 -6.73 -34.86 -3.70
N VAL A 109 -5.77 -33.99 -4.00
CA VAL A 109 -5.26 -33.79 -5.36
C VAL A 109 -4.25 -34.88 -5.70
N GLY A 110 -3.30 -35.17 -4.81
CA GLY A 110 -2.30 -36.23 -4.97
C GLY A 110 -0.89 -35.77 -4.58
N LEU A 111 0.14 -36.60 -4.84
CA LEU A 111 1.53 -36.23 -4.55
C LEU A 111 2.08 -35.24 -5.58
N GLY A 112 2.75 -34.21 -5.09
CA GLY A 112 3.39 -33.19 -5.92
C GLY A 112 3.49 -31.84 -5.23
N GLU A 113 3.88 -30.83 -5.99
CA GLU A 113 4.04 -29.45 -5.52
C GLU A 113 3.57 -28.42 -6.55
N LEU A 114 2.97 -27.32 -6.08
CA LEU A 114 2.89 -26.07 -6.84
C LEU A 114 4.15 -25.25 -6.56
N ARG A 115 4.97 -25.05 -7.60
CA ARG A 115 6.23 -24.28 -7.54
C ARG A 115 6.06 -22.91 -8.17
N PHE A 116 6.47 -21.85 -7.46
CA PHE A 116 6.26 -20.46 -7.84
C PHE A 116 7.32 -19.53 -7.24
N GLY A 117 7.53 -18.38 -7.86
CA GLY A 117 8.52 -17.41 -7.37
C GLY A 117 9.97 -17.86 -7.57
N ARG A 118 10.92 -16.93 -7.34
CA ARG A 118 12.32 -17.07 -7.77
C ARG A 118 13.15 -18.09 -6.97
N GLY A 119 12.65 -18.56 -5.83
CA GLY A 119 13.37 -19.56 -5.02
C GLY A 119 13.05 -21.02 -5.35
N ALA A 120 12.27 -21.29 -6.40
CA ALA A 120 11.97 -22.63 -6.90
C ALA A 120 12.25 -22.76 -8.40
N TYR A 121 12.52 -23.99 -8.83
CA TYR A 121 12.70 -24.36 -10.23
C TYR A 121 12.15 -25.77 -10.50
N VAL A 122 11.98 -26.08 -11.78
CA VAL A 122 11.73 -27.45 -12.27
C VAL A 122 12.74 -27.82 -13.35
N VAL A 123 13.00 -29.11 -13.51
CA VAL A 123 13.82 -29.62 -14.62
C VAL A 123 13.05 -29.51 -15.93
N SER A 124 13.69 -29.00 -16.96
CA SER A 124 13.09 -28.76 -18.28
C SER A 124 13.57 -29.77 -19.32
N PRO A 125 12.79 -30.04 -20.39
CA PRO A 125 13.21 -30.84 -21.53
C PRO A 125 14.55 -30.43 -22.14
N ARG A 126 15.23 -31.41 -22.76
CA ARG A 126 16.68 -31.44 -23.05
C ARG A 126 17.58 -31.68 -21.83
N SER A 127 16.98 -32.03 -20.70
CA SER A 127 17.69 -32.58 -19.54
C SER A 127 17.51 -34.09 -19.48
N VAL A 128 18.57 -34.80 -19.12
CA VAL A 128 18.56 -36.25 -18.89
C VAL A 128 18.83 -36.50 -17.42
N VAL A 129 17.95 -37.27 -16.76
CA VAL A 129 18.13 -37.67 -15.35
C VAL A 129 17.97 -39.18 -15.28
N ASN A 130 18.96 -39.87 -14.71
CA ASN A 130 19.01 -41.34 -14.65
C ASN A 130 18.80 -42.04 -16.02
N GLY A 131 19.31 -41.44 -17.10
CA GLY A 131 19.21 -41.99 -18.46
C GLY A 131 17.86 -41.82 -19.14
N GLN A 132 16.93 -41.07 -18.55
CA GLN A 132 15.60 -40.78 -19.09
C GLN A 132 15.45 -39.27 -19.31
N GLU A 133 14.80 -38.89 -20.41
CA GLU A 133 14.64 -37.49 -20.79
C GLU A 133 13.34 -36.89 -20.25
N TYR A 134 13.36 -35.60 -19.97
CA TYR A 134 12.14 -34.80 -19.83
C TYR A 134 11.63 -34.42 -21.22
N VAL A 135 10.34 -34.61 -21.49
CA VAL A 135 9.76 -34.40 -22.83
C VAL A 135 8.49 -33.56 -22.75
N PHE A 136 8.36 -32.54 -23.62
CA PHE A 136 7.07 -31.86 -23.81
C PHE A 136 6.11 -32.79 -24.52
N ILE A 137 4.99 -33.11 -23.87
CA ILE A 137 3.93 -33.96 -24.44
C ILE A 137 2.76 -33.13 -24.99
N THR A 138 2.62 -31.90 -24.51
CA THR A 138 1.67 -30.91 -25.02
C THR A 138 2.39 -29.57 -25.10
N GLY A 139 2.18 -28.85 -26.20
CA GLY A 139 2.78 -27.54 -26.42
C GLY A 139 4.31 -27.56 -26.58
N ALA A 140 4.93 -26.40 -26.37
CA ALA A 140 6.36 -26.17 -26.52
C ALA A 140 6.78 -25.01 -25.58
N PRO A 141 8.07 -24.87 -25.22
CA PRO A 141 8.49 -23.82 -24.28
C PRO A 141 8.19 -22.41 -24.80
N GLU A 142 8.15 -22.21 -26.12
CA GLU A 142 7.82 -20.94 -26.77
C GLU A 142 6.37 -20.50 -26.50
N LEU A 143 5.49 -21.41 -26.12
CA LEU A 143 4.09 -21.12 -25.80
C LEU A 143 3.90 -20.64 -24.36
N ILE A 144 4.84 -20.93 -23.46
CA ILE A 144 4.75 -20.57 -22.03
C ILE A 144 4.49 -19.06 -21.83
N PRO A 145 5.17 -18.12 -22.51
CA PRO A 145 4.88 -16.70 -22.35
C PRO A 145 3.48 -16.29 -22.84
N THR A 146 2.84 -17.10 -23.68
CA THR A 146 1.55 -16.79 -24.32
C THR A 146 0.35 -17.41 -23.60
N VAL A 147 0.56 -18.31 -22.64
CA VAL A 147 -0.57 -18.90 -21.90
C VAL A 147 -1.32 -17.82 -21.10
N PRO A 148 -2.65 -18.00 -20.92
CA PRO A 148 -3.45 -17.10 -20.09
C PRO A 148 -2.88 -16.97 -18.68
N GLN A 149 -3.02 -15.78 -18.09
CA GLN A 149 -2.74 -15.59 -16.68
C GLN A 149 -3.89 -16.11 -15.82
N VAL A 150 -3.56 -16.79 -14.73
CA VAL A 150 -4.48 -17.37 -13.75
C VAL A 150 -4.35 -16.61 -12.44
N ALA A 151 -5.46 -16.31 -11.78
CA ALA A 151 -5.39 -15.70 -10.45
C ALA A 151 -5.05 -16.76 -9.40
N TRP A 152 -4.28 -16.39 -8.37
CA TRP A 152 -3.87 -17.32 -7.31
C TRP A 152 -5.06 -18.05 -6.65
N ARG A 153 -6.16 -17.33 -6.40
CA ARG A 153 -7.39 -17.90 -5.82
C ARG A 153 -8.00 -19.03 -6.66
N ASP A 154 -7.82 -18.99 -7.99
CA ASP A 154 -8.37 -20.01 -8.89
C ASP A 154 -7.58 -21.32 -8.81
N LEU A 155 -6.38 -21.29 -8.20
CA LEU A 155 -5.54 -22.44 -7.90
C LEU A 155 -5.69 -22.93 -6.46
N ALA A 156 -6.59 -22.33 -5.65
CA ALA A 156 -6.72 -22.68 -4.24
C ALA A 156 -7.04 -24.17 -4.01
N TRP A 157 -7.77 -24.80 -4.93
CA TRP A 157 -8.10 -26.23 -4.89
C TRP A 157 -6.87 -27.15 -5.04
N LEU A 158 -5.73 -26.65 -5.51
CA LEU A 158 -4.49 -27.41 -5.59
C LEU A 158 -3.81 -27.58 -4.23
N LEU A 159 -4.21 -26.82 -3.22
CA LEU A 159 -3.51 -26.70 -1.95
C LEU A 159 -4.47 -27.08 -0.82
N ASP A 160 -4.01 -27.88 0.15
CA ASP A 160 -4.74 -28.05 1.42
C ASP A 160 -4.99 -26.64 2.00
N GLU A 161 -6.16 -26.44 2.62
CA GLU A 161 -6.73 -25.16 3.11
C GLU A 161 -5.68 -24.07 3.26
N GLU A 162 -5.94 -22.88 2.70
CA GLU A 162 -5.16 -21.67 2.99
C GLU A 162 -4.74 -21.74 4.46
N PRO A 163 -3.43 -21.77 4.78
CA PRO A 163 -3.05 -21.70 6.18
C PRO A 163 -3.78 -20.48 6.69
N ALA A 164 -4.68 -20.71 7.67
CA ALA A 164 -5.54 -19.69 8.25
C ALA A 164 -4.72 -18.41 8.27
N ALA A 165 -5.14 -17.39 7.51
CA ALA A 165 -4.34 -16.21 7.17
C ALA A 165 -3.38 -15.96 8.31
N PRO A 166 -2.05 -16.16 8.11
CA PRO A 166 -1.09 -16.45 9.17
C PRO A 166 -1.45 -15.58 10.36
N PRO A 167 -1.84 -16.17 11.51
CA PRO A 167 -2.74 -15.56 12.50
C PRO A 167 -2.31 -14.12 12.63
N ALA A 168 -3.11 -13.20 12.07
CA ALA A 168 -2.68 -11.87 11.64
C ALA A 168 -1.53 -11.47 12.55
N VAL A 169 -0.28 -11.64 12.10
CA VAL A 169 0.87 -11.35 12.97
C VAL A 169 0.54 -9.95 13.43
N ASP A 170 0.33 -9.77 14.74
CA ASP A 170 -0.23 -8.53 15.28
C ASP A 170 0.86 -7.47 15.10
N MET A 171 1.02 -7.06 13.85
CA MET A 171 2.11 -6.28 13.35
C MET A 171 1.73 -4.91 13.84
N PRO A 172 2.49 -4.37 14.81
CA PRO A 172 2.04 -3.23 15.57
C PRO A 172 1.66 -2.09 14.62
N SER A 173 0.42 -1.65 14.61
CA SER A 173 0.04 -0.54 13.73
C SER A 173 0.47 0.81 14.32
N LEU A 174 0.49 1.83 13.47
CA LEU A 174 0.58 3.19 13.96
C LEU A 174 -0.75 3.60 14.59
N PRO A 175 -0.75 4.36 15.71
CA PRO A 175 -1.98 4.83 16.35
C PRO A 175 -2.73 5.88 15.53
N VAL A 176 -2.13 6.37 14.44
CA VAL A 176 -2.69 7.38 13.55
C VAL A 176 -2.58 6.86 12.10
N PRO A 177 -3.71 6.70 11.37
CA PRO A 177 -3.69 6.42 9.94
C PRO A 177 -2.93 7.51 9.18
N LEU A 178 -2.00 7.10 8.31
CA LEU A 178 -1.23 8.03 7.50
C LEU A 178 -1.78 8.10 6.08
N LEU A 179 -1.74 9.29 5.49
CA LEU A 179 -2.03 9.45 4.07
C LEU A 179 -0.90 8.81 3.26
N TRP A 180 -1.24 7.79 2.46
CA TRP A 180 -0.30 7.20 1.51
C TRP A 180 0.26 8.27 0.56
N ARG A 181 1.58 8.28 0.41
CA ARG A 181 2.33 9.14 -0.51
C ARG A 181 3.24 8.31 -1.40
N GLU A 182 3.53 8.85 -2.58
CA GLU A 182 4.59 8.32 -3.42
C GLU A 182 5.90 8.26 -2.64
N ARG A 183 6.69 7.24 -2.96
CA ARG A 183 8.00 6.97 -2.35
C ARG A 183 8.86 8.24 -2.38
N PRO A 184 9.45 8.65 -1.23
CA PRO A 184 10.35 9.80 -1.21
C PRO A 184 11.58 9.57 -2.08
N ARG A 185 12.02 10.58 -2.84
CA ARG A 185 13.24 10.49 -3.68
C ARG A 185 14.51 10.10 -2.90
N ALA A 186 14.58 10.45 -1.62
CA ALA A 186 15.67 10.05 -0.74
C ALA A 186 15.72 8.52 -0.53
N VAL A 187 14.57 7.85 -0.56
CA VAL A 187 14.50 6.37 -0.52
C VAL A 187 15.08 5.80 -1.81
N ASP A 188 14.77 6.36 -2.98
CA ASP A 188 15.32 5.90 -4.26
C ASP A 188 16.83 6.08 -4.36
N ALA A 189 17.37 7.14 -3.75
CA ALA A 189 18.81 7.34 -3.66
C ALA A 189 19.46 6.29 -2.76
N LEU A 190 18.92 6.10 -1.54
CA LEU A 190 19.45 5.13 -0.58
C LEU A 190 19.38 3.69 -1.09
N LEU A 191 18.26 3.27 -1.70
CA LEU A 191 18.12 1.92 -2.23
C LEU A 191 19.12 1.62 -3.36
N ARG A 192 19.41 2.60 -4.23
CA ARG A 192 20.43 2.43 -5.29
C ARG A 192 21.83 2.26 -4.73
N GLU A 193 22.17 3.01 -3.68
CA GLU A 193 23.46 2.87 -2.99
C GLU A 193 23.53 1.50 -2.28
N LEU A 194 22.48 1.16 -1.54
CA LEU A 194 22.32 -0.10 -0.82
C LEU A 194 22.37 -1.34 -1.71
N ALA A 195 21.99 -1.26 -2.97
CA ALA A 195 22.07 -2.41 -3.88
C ALA A 195 23.52 -2.85 -4.15
N THR A 196 24.47 -1.92 -4.08
CA THR A 196 25.86 -2.11 -4.55
C THR A 196 26.91 -2.13 -3.44
N VAL A 197 26.53 -1.80 -2.21
CA VAL A 197 27.47 -1.59 -1.11
C VAL A 197 27.92 -2.89 -0.44
N GLU A 198 29.23 -3.00 -0.18
CA GLU A 198 29.85 -4.16 0.49
C GLU A 198 29.58 -4.20 2.01
N ALA A 199 29.79 -5.37 2.60
CA ALA A 199 29.60 -5.57 4.03
C ALA A 199 30.53 -4.70 4.89
N GLY A 200 29.94 -3.98 5.86
CA GLY A 200 30.67 -3.15 6.82
C GLY A 200 30.96 -1.72 6.36
N ALA A 201 30.64 -1.37 5.11
CA ALA A 201 30.77 0.01 4.63
C ALA A 201 29.60 0.90 5.12
N PRO A 202 29.87 2.20 5.39
CA PRO A 202 28.81 3.19 5.64
C PRO A 202 28.00 3.46 4.36
N VAL A 203 26.80 4.00 4.52
CA VAL A 203 25.87 4.29 3.41
C VAL A 203 25.29 5.68 3.63
N GLY A 204 25.65 6.64 2.78
CA GLY A 204 25.32 8.05 2.99
C GLY A 204 25.70 8.54 4.40
N ASP A 205 24.69 8.99 5.17
CA ASP A 205 24.86 9.48 6.56
C ASP A 205 24.76 8.36 7.62
N TYR A 206 24.59 7.10 7.22
CA TYR A 206 24.37 5.97 8.13
C TYR A 206 25.66 5.17 8.35
N ALA A 207 25.90 4.75 9.59
CA ALA A 207 27.13 4.05 9.96
C ALA A 207 27.18 2.62 9.40
N SER A 208 26.04 2.05 9.00
CA SER A 208 25.96 0.69 8.46
C SER A 208 24.82 0.51 7.46
N ARG A 209 24.91 -0.57 6.66
CA ARG A 209 23.87 -1.00 5.71
C ARG A 209 22.51 -1.26 6.38
N SER A 210 22.50 -1.96 7.51
CA SER A 210 21.27 -2.28 8.23
C SER A 210 20.62 -1.03 8.84
N GLU A 211 21.43 -0.06 9.29
CA GLU A 211 20.92 1.23 9.74
C GLU A 211 20.30 2.04 8.59
N ALA A 212 20.92 2.05 7.41
CA ALA A 212 20.36 2.69 6.22
C ALA A 212 19.06 2.02 5.74
N GLU A 213 19.00 0.68 5.73
CA GLU A 213 17.77 -0.07 5.43
C GLU A 213 16.66 0.21 6.45
N GLN A 214 17.00 0.26 7.74
CA GLN A 214 16.07 0.65 8.80
C GLN A 214 15.53 2.07 8.57
N ALA A 215 16.38 2.99 8.11
CA ALA A 215 15.96 4.34 7.78
C ALA A 215 15.06 4.40 6.53
N VAL A 216 15.29 3.55 5.53
CA VAL A 216 14.38 3.37 4.39
C VAL A 216 13.00 2.94 4.89
N VAL A 217 12.94 1.91 5.75
CA VAL A 217 11.69 1.41 6.34
C VAL A 217 10.96 2.54 7.09
N VAL A 218 11.64 3.28 7.96
CA VAL A 218 11.03 4.41 8.71
C VAL A 218 10.48 5.49 7.77
N LYS A 219 11.20 5.84 6.69
CA LYS A 219 10.74 6.83 5.70
C LYS A 219 9.49 6.35 4.97
N LEU A 220 9.39 5.05 4.65
CA LEU A 220 8.23 4.45 3.98
C LEU A 220 7.02 4.33 4.92
N VAL A 221 7.25 3.92 6.17
CA VAL A 221 6.24 3.95 7.25
C VAL A 221 5.63 5.34 7.37
N LEU A 222 6.46 6.38 7.48
CA LEU A 222 5.99 7.77 7.56
C LEU A 222 5.36 8.29 6.26
N ALA A 223 5.60 7.64 5.13
CA ALA A 223 4.93 7.90 3.85
C ALA A 223 3.61 7.12 3.71
N GLY A 224 3.19 6.36 4.72
CA GLY A 224 1.95 5.60 4.74
C GLY A 224 1.97 4.34 3.88
N TRP A 225 3.15 3.77 3.62
CA TRP A 225 3.28 2.47 2.94
C TRP A 225 2.93 1.34 3.90
N SER A 226 2.34 0.25 3.39
CA SER A 226 2.11 -0.97 4.18
C SER A 226 3.34 -1.87 4.22
N PHE A 227 3.37 -2.84 5.15
CA PHE A 227 4.44 -3.84 5.19
C PHE A 227 4.58 -4.58 3.85
N THR A 228 3.46 -5.00 3.27
CA THR A 228 3.40 -5.68 1.97
C THR A 228 4.09 -4.87 0.87
N GLN A 229 3.78 -3.57 0.76
CA GLN A 229 4.41 -2.70 -0.24
C GLN A 229 5.91 -2.50 0.01
N VAL A 230 6.33 -2.47 1.28
CA VAL A 230 7.75 -2.39 1.63
C VAL A 230 8.45 -3.71 1.30
N ALA A 231 7.83 -4.86 1.54
CA ALA A 231 8.37 -6.17 1.19
C ALA A 231 8.55 -6.34 -0.32
N GLU A 232 7.54 -6.00 -1.13
CA GLU A 232 7.65 -5.97 -2.59
C GLU A 232 8.80 -5.06 -3.08
N LEU A 233 8.97 -3.91 -2.42
CA LEU A 233 10.04 -2.99 -2.75
C LEU A 233 11.42 -3.55 -2.38
N PHE A 234 11.57 -4.19 -1.22
CA PHE A 234 12.83 -4.79 -0.80
C PHE A 234 13.19 -6.00 -1.65
N GLU A 235 12.19 -6.80 -2.04
CA GLU A 235 12.37 -7.94 -2.91
C GLU A 235 12.80 -7.52 -4.33
N SER A 236 12.26 -6.40 -4.84
CA SER A 236 12.68 -5.87 -6.13
C SER A 236 14.02 -5.12 -6.08
N ALA A 237 14.29 -4.39 -5.00
CA ALA A 237 15.50 -3.58 -4.88
C ALA A 237 16.73 -4.35 -4.39
N GLN A 238 16.54 -5.50 -3.72
CA GLN A 238 17.58 -6.35 -3.14
C GLN A 238 18.69 -5.56 -2.38
N PRO A 239 18.33 -4.74 -1.37
CA PRO A 239 19.32 -3.97 -0.63
C PRO A 239 20.25 -4.90 0.15
N ALA A 240 21.51 -4.49 0.29
CA ALA A 240 22.59 -5.44 0.53
C ALA A 240 22.49 -6.25 1.84
N HIS A 241 22.07 -5.67 2.98
CA HIS A 241 21.94 -6.46 4.20
C HIS A 241 20.70 -7.35 4.20
N TYR A 242 19.58 -6.89 3.64
CA TYR A 242 18.40 -7.74 3.39
C TYR A 242 18.75 -8.95 2.52
N ARG A 243 19.43 -8.72 1.38
CA ARG A 243 19.84 -9.76 0.43
C ARG A 243 20.79 -10.78 1.06
N ASP A 244 21.74 -10.31 1.87
CA ASP A 244 22.75 -11.17 2.49
C ASP A 244 22.21 -11.87 3.76
N HIS A 245 20.99 -11.58 4.22
CA HIS A 245 20.43 -12.15 5.44
C HIS A 245 19.94 -13.60 5.20
N GLY A 246 20.16 -14.50 6.17
CA GLY A 246 19.74 -15.91 6.03
C GLY A 246 18.23 -16.13 5.95
N ASP A 247 17.46 -15.16 6.47
CA ASP A 247 16.00 -15.06 6.33
C ASP A 247 15.64 -13.58 6.08
N PRO A 248 15.60 -13.14 4.81
CA PRO A 248 15.37 -11.73 4.46
C PRO A 248 14.01 -11.20 4.94
N LEU A 249 12.95 -12.01 4.84
CA LEU A 249 11.60 -11.57 5.19
C LEU A 249 11.44 -11.44 6.70
N ALA A 250 11.97 -12.37 7.50
CA ALA A 250 11.96 -12.23 8.96
C ALA A 250 12.77 -11.02 9.43
N TYR A 251 13.91 -10.76 8.79
CA TYR A 251 14.69 -9.54 9.02
C TYR A 251 13.89 -8.27 8.71
N LEU A 252 13.17 -8.24 7.58
CA LEU A 252 12.35 -7.09 7.22
C LEU A 252 11.16 -6.90 8.17
N ARG A 253 10.52 -7.97 8.64
CA ARG A 253 9.48 -7.91 9.69
C ARG A 253 10.02 -7.28 10.97
N LEU A 254 11.25 -7.63 11.36
CA LEU A 254 11.92 -7.03 12.52
C LEU A 254 12.21 -5.54 12.29
N CYS A 255 12.71 -5.16 11.12
CA CYS A 255 12.95 -3.76 10.77
C CYS A 255 11.66 -2.94 10.77
N TRP A 256 10.57 -3.52 10.27
CA TRP A 256 9.24 -2.93 10.28
C TRP A 256 8.75 -2.67 11.72
N ALA A 257 8.76 -3.70 12.57
CA ALA A 257 8.35 -3.58 13.96
C ALA A 257 9.17 -2.54 14.73
N ARG A 258 10.50 -2.52 14.55
CA ARG A 258 11.39 -1.51 15.13
C ARG A 258 11.12 -0.11 14.60
N GLY A 259 10.87 0.03 13.29
CA GLY A 259 10.54 1.31 12.68
C GLY A 259 9.24 1.89 13.22
N LEU A 260 8.23 1.06 13.43
CA LEU A 260 6.97 1.45 14.05
C LEU A 260 7.15 1.87 15.51
N ALA A 261 7.90 1.09 16.30
CA ALA A 261 8.23 1.43 17.68
C ALA A 261 8.94 2.79 17.76
N TYR A 262 9.99 2.97 16.96
CA TYR A 262 10.73 4.23 16.85
C TYR A 262 9.82 5.42 16.51
N VAL A 263 8.90 5.26 15.55
CA VAL A 263 7.94 6.30 15.20
C VAL A 263 6.97 6.58 16.37
N ARG A 264 6.45 5.55 17.04
CA ARG A 264 5.49 5.67 18.15
C ARG A 264 6.08 6.32 19.40
N GLU A 265 7.36 6.09 19.67
CA GLU A 265 8.03 6.56 20.88
C GLU A 265 8.36 8.06 20.83
N HIS A 266 8.33 8.68 19.64
CA HIS A 266 8.62 10.10 19.50
C HIS A 266 7.65 10.97 20.34
N PRO A 267 8.13 11.83 21.28
CA PRO A 267 7.27 12.54 22.22
C PRO A 267 6.14 13.34 21.56
N GLN A 268 6.46 14.13 20.53
CA GLN A 268 5.44 14.91 19.81
C GLN A 268 4.40 14.04 19.10
N ARG A 269 4.78 12.85 18.60
CA ARG A 269 3.85 11.94 17.92
C ARG A 269 2.89 11.30 18.91
N ARG A 270 3.31 11.04 20.15
CA ARG A 270 2.43 10.58 21.23
C ARG A 270 1.35 11.61 21.55
N LEU A 271 1.71 12.89 21.65
CA LEU A 271 0.74 13.99 21.85
C LEU A 271 -0.25 14.08 20.69
N ILE A 272 0.22 13.98 19.46
CA ILE A 272 -0.63 14.01 18.27
C ILE A 272 -1.56 12.78 18.21
N ALA A 273 -1.05 11.60 18.55
CA ALA A 273 -1.85 10.37 18.59
C ALA A 273 -2.95 10.42 19.66
N GLU A 274 -2.66 11.00 20.82
CA GLU A 274 -3.66 11.23 21.86
C GLU A 274 -4.75 12.20 21.36
N ALA A 275 -4.37 13.34 20.80
CA ALA A 275 -5.31 14.28 20.20
C ALA A 275 -6.14 13.64 19.06
N TYR A 276 -5.53 12.77 18.26
CA TYR A 276 -6.21 12.04 17.19
C TYR A 276 -7.32 11.16 17.77
N ARG A 277 -7.01 10.34 18.78
CA ARG A 277 -7.99 9.48 19.46
C ARG A 277 -9.12 10.28 20.10
N GLN A 278 -8.79 11.38 20.79
CA GLN A 278 -9.79 12.26 21.41
C GLN A 278 -10.75 12.85 20.36
N ILE A 279 -10.21 13.41 19.28
CA ILE A 279 -11.03 13.96 18.19
C ILE A 279 -11.88 12.90 17.51
N GLU A 280 -11.35 11.68 17.36
CA GLU A 280 -12.03 10.57 16.73
C GLU A 280 -13.24 10.09 17.54
N GLY A 281 -13.12 10.10 18.88
CA GLY A 281 -14.15 9.66 19.82
C GLY A 281 -15.18 10.72 20.22
N GLN A 282 -14.88 12.01 20.10
CA GLN A 282 -15.82 13.06 20.51
C GLN A 282 -16.98 13.27 19.51
N PRO A 283 -18.16 13.72 19.95
CA PRO A 283 -19.28 14.05 19.07
C PRO A 283 -18.99 15.30 18.21
N TRP A 284 -19.36 15.24 16.92
CA TRP A 284 -19.24 16.39 15.99
C TRP A 284 -20.61 16.77 15.42
N PRO A 285 -21.35 17.67 16.10
CA PRO A 285 -22.73 17.98 15.77
C PRO A 285 -22.90 18.70 14.44
N GLY A 286 -24.14 18.71 13.95
CA GLY A 286 -24.54 19.43 12.75
C GLY A 286 -24.22 18.69 11.43
N ARG A 287 -24.70 19.29 10.32
CA ARG A 287 -24.61 18.72 8.96
C ARG A 287 -23.17 18.60 8.47
N GLY A 288 -22.29 19.53 8.86
CA GLY A 288 -20.88 19.57 8.47
C GLY A 288 -19.94 18.80 9.39
N GLY A 289 -20.34 18.52 10.64
CA GLY A 289 -19.42 18.04 11.69
C GLY A 289 -18.67 16.75 11.34
N ALA A 290 -19.31 15.82 10.64
CA ALA A 290 -18.64 14.57 10.23
C ALA A 290 -17.51 14.80 9.22
N LEU A 291 -17.62 15.83 8.38
CA LEU A 291 -16.54 16.22 7.47
C LEU A 291 -15.47 17.03 8.22
N ASP A 292 -15.88 17.88 9.17
CA ASP A 292 -14.96 18.68 9.99
C ASP A 292 -14.05 17.77 10.82
N GLN A 293 -14.60 16.75 11.47
CA GLN A 293 -13.83 15.72 12.18
C GLN A 293 -12.78 15.08 11.27
N ARG A 294 -13.18 14.60 10.08
CA ARG A 294 -12.24 13.95 9.16
C ARG A 294 -11.14 14.86 8.65
N VAL A 295 -11.43 16.15 8.48
CA VAL A 295 -10.42 17.14 8.09
C VAL A 295 -9.47 17.43 9.26
N ALA A 296 -9.97 17.49 10.49
CA ALA A 296 -9.14 17.61 11.70
C ALA A 296 -8.24 16.39 11.89
N LEU A 297 -8.78 15.17 11.75
CA LEU A 297 -8.01 13.92 11.76
C LEU A 297 -6.96 13.90 10.65
N GLY A 298 -7.29 14.37 9.44
CA GLY A 298 -6.33 14.49 8.34
C GLY A 298 -5.20 15.49 8.61
N LEU A 299 -5.50 16.59 9.30
CA LEU A 299 -4.47 17.54 9.74
C LEU A 299 -3.55 16.92 10.80
N LEU A 300 -4.10 16.19 11.77
CA LEU A 300 -3.32 15.46 12.77
C LEU A 300 -2.49 14.32 12.16
N SER A 301 -3.02 13.62 11.16
CA SER A 301 -2.26 12.63 10.37
C SER A 301 -1.03 13.27 9.72
N LEU A 302 -1.19 14.41 9.06
CA LEU A 302 -0.07 15.17 8.49
C LEU A 302 0.92 15.65 9.57
N ALA A 303 0.41 16.08 10.73
CA ALA A 303 1.23 16.50 11.87
C ALA A 303 2.06 15.34 12.42
N TYR A 304 1.47 14.16 12.49
CA TYR A 304 2.11 12.93 12.95
C TYR A 304 3.28 12.55 12.04
N MET A 305 3.10 12.64 10.72
CA MET A 305 4.16 12.34 9.73
C MET A 305 5.43 13.17 10.00
N VAL A 306 5.27 14.48 10.22
CA VAL A 306 6.38 15.43 10.40
C VAL A 306 6.78 15.63 11.87
N ALA A 307 6.04 15.04 12.80
CA ALA A 307 6.19 15.20 14.25
C ALA A 307 6.20 16.68 14.71
N ARG A 308 5.29 17.51 14.16
CA ARG A 308 5.17 18.95 14.49
C ARG A 308 3.71 19.42 14.40
N PRO A 309 3.30 20.39 15.24
CA PRO A 309 1.96 20.99 15.15
C PRO A 309 1.78 21.93 13.95
N GLN A 310 2.87 22.44 13.36
CA GLN A 310 2.81 23.23 12.14
C GLN A 310 2.94 22.32 10.91
N VAL A 311 1.91 22.30 10.07
CA VAL A 311 1.81 21.38 8.94
C VAL A 311 1.52 22.09 7.64
N ALA A 312 2.25 21.73 6.60
CA ALA A 312 1.85 22.05 5.24
C ALA A 312 0.75 21.08 4.80
N ALA A 313 -0.48 21.58 4.61
CA ALA A 313 -1.61 20.74 4.22
C ALA A 313 -2.27 21.29 2.95
N ALA A 314 -1.97 20.67 1.81
CA ALA A 314 -2.72 20.95 0.60
C ALA A 314 -4.17 20.47 0.75
N ALA A 315 -5.14 21.28 0.30
CA ALA A 315 -6.56 20.90 0.38
C ALA A 315 -6.86 19.58 -0.37
N ARG A 316 -6.05 19.21 -1.37
CA ARG A 316 -6.14 17.94 -2.08
C ARG A 316 -5.69 16.74 -1.25
N ASP A 317 -4.70 16.90 -0.37
CA ASP A 317 -4.21 15.86 0.54
C ASP A 317 -5.30 15.57 1.58
N LEU A 318 -5.84 16.64 2.18
CA LEU A 318 -6.96 16.55 3.12
C LEU A 318 -8.22 15.97 2.46
N ALA A 319 -8.46 16.26 1.18
CA ALA A 319 -9.55 15.68 0.41
C ALA A 319 -9.36 14.18 0.14
N GLN A 320 -8.11 13.74 -0.05
CA GLN A 320 -7.78 12.31 -0.15
C GLN A 320 -8.03 11.61 1.18
N HIS A 321 -7.49 12.15 2.27
CA HIS A 321 -7.66 11.61 3.62
C HIS A 321 -9.14 11.54 4.03
N ALA A 322 -9.90 12.62 3.83
CA ALA A 322 -11.29 12.72 4.27
C ALA A 322 -12.31 12.04 3.33
N ALA A 323 -11.87 11.52 2.18
CA ALA A 323 -12.72 11.09 1.07
C ALA A 323 -13.81 12.13 0.74
N ALA A 324 -13.37 13.33 0.36
CA ALA A 324 -14.23 14.49 0.14
C ALA A 324 -13.80 15.31 -1.08
N SER A 325 -14.64 16.27 -1.47
CA SER A 325 -14.25 17.27 -2.48
C SER A 325 -13.36 18.34 -1.86
N VAL A 326 -12.49 18.94 -2.68
CA VAL A 326 -11.64 20.08 -2.26
C VAL A 326 -12.48 21.23 -1.71
N GLY A 327 -13.60 21.56 -2.35
CA GLY A 327 -14.52 22.61 -1.86
C GLY A 327 -15.12 22.28 -0.49
N GLY A 328 -15.45 21.00 -0.24
CA GLY A 328 -15.91 20.53 1.07
C GLY A 328 -14.84 20.71 2.15
N VAL A 329 -13.59 20.37 1.83
CA VAL A 329 -12.43 20.55 2.72
C VAL A 329 -12.19 22.03 3.02
N CYS A 330 -12.21 22.91 2.02
CA CYS A 330 -12.04 24.35 2.25
C CYS A 330 -13.14 24.94 3.16
N ASN A 331 -14.38 24.46 3.02
CA ASN A 331 -15.48 24.84 3.91
C ASN A 331 -15.27 24.33 5.35
N ALA A 332 -14.77 23.10 5.51
CA ALA A 332 -14.45 22.51 6.81
C ALA A 332 -13.30 23.25 7.50
N LEU A 333 -12.21 23.53 6.79
CA LEU A 333 -11.10 24.32 7.30
C LEU A 333 -11.53 25.72 7.77
N ARG A 334 -12.44 26.38 7.03
CA ARG A 334 -13.02 27.67 7.47
C ARG A 334 -13.78 27.54 8.79
N ARG A 335 -14.53 26.45 9.00
CA ARG A 335 -15.24 26.20 10.27
C ARG A 335 -14.28 25.88 11.42
N LEU A 336 -13.30 25.00 11.19
CA LEU A 336 -12.26 24.67 12.19
C LEU A 336 -11.48 25.92 12.63
N ARG A 337 -11.16 26.82 11.68
CA ARG A 337 -10.53 28.12 11.98
C ARG A 337 -11.41 29.03 12.83
N ARG A 338 -12.69 29.17 12.48
CA ARG A 338 -13.65 29.96 13.26
C ARG A 338 -13.84 29.41 14.67
N ALA A 339 -13.70 28.10 14.85
CA ALA A 339 -13.76 27.44 16.15
C ALA A 339 -12.45 27.56 16.96
N GLY A 340 -11.41 28.20 16.44
CA GLY A 340 -10.10 28.32 17.12
C GLY A 340 -9.30 27.03 17.17
N LEU A 341 -9.78 25.96 16.52
CA LEU A 341 -9.14 24.64 16.52
C LEU A 341 -7.90 24.57 15.63
N VAL A 342 -7.86 25.41 14.58
CA VAL A 342 -6.77 25.47 13.60
C VAL A 342 -6.47 26.92 13.28
N ALA A 343 -5.21 27.32 13.21
CA ALA A 343 -4.80 28.63 12.71
C ALA A 343 -4.15 28.50 11.33
N ALA A 344 -4.39 29.46 10.44
CA ALA A 344 -3.63 29.57 9.20
C ALA A 344 -2.38 30.41 9.48
N MET A 345 -1.20 29.93 9.11
CA MET A 345 0.04 30.68 9.32
C MET A 345 0.19 31.71 8.19
N GLU A 346 0.27 32.99 8.53
CA GLU A 346 0.31 34.13 7.58
C GLU A 346 1.66 34.27 6.83
N ALA A 347 2.68 33.49 7.18
CA ALA A 347 4.08 33.79 6.87
C ALA A 347 4.57 33.48 5.43
N TRP A 348 3.70 33.41 4.42
CA TRP A 348 4.14 33.48 3.02
C TRP A 348 3.37 34.57 2.28
N ARG A 349 3.87 35.79 2.43
CA ARG A 349 3.58 37.10 1.80
C ARG A 349 2.62 37.12 0.59
N ASP A 350 1.46 37.71 0.82
CA ASP A 350 0.87 38.91 0.19
C ASP A 350 1.34 39.47 -1.18
N ASP A 351 1.70 38.62 -2.13
CA ASP A 351 1.41 38.96 -3.53
C ASP A 351 0.01 38.40 -3.82
N HIS A 352 -0.97 39.30 -4.01
CA HIS A 352 -2.40 38.98 -4.17
C HIS A 352 -2.73 37.93 -5.26
N GLU A 353 -1.76 37.56 -6.10
CA GLU A 353 -1.89 36.54 -7.15
C GLU A 353 -1.50 35.11 -6.73
N ASP A 354 -0.91 34.92 -5.55
CA ASP A 354 -0.30 33.66 -5.11
C ASP A 354 -1.15 32.88 -4.07
N ARG A 355 -2.47 33.09 -4.08
CA ARG A 355 -3.47 32.40 -3.22
C ARG A 355 -3.53 30.88 -3.39
N ALA A 356 -2.69 30.30 -4.24
CA ALA A 356 -2.56 28.88 -4.49
C ALA A 356 -1.40 28.20 -3.73
N ARG A 357 -0.76 28.90 -2.78
CA ARG A 357 0.27 28.33 -1.91
C ARG A 357 -0.31 27.22 -1.02
N ALA A 358 0.50 26.18 -0.78
CA ALA A 358 0.20 25.16 0.23
C ALA A 358 0.05 25.86 1.59
N THR A 359 -1.18 25.95 2.09
CA THR A 359 -1.45 26.63 3.34
C THR A 359 -0.79 25.85 4.48
N GLN A 360 0.09 26.52 5.22
CA GLN A 360 0.59 26.01 6.48
C GLN A 360 -0.47 26.26 7.55
N TYR A 361 -0.78 25.24 8.33
CA TYR A 361 -1.72 25.29 9.42
C TYR A 361 -0.99 25.00 10.72
N ASP A 362 -1.33 25.74 11.76
CA ASP A 362 -0.99 25.39 13.13
C ASP A 362 -2.17 24.62 13.74
N VAL A 363 -1.91 23.38 14.16
CA VAL A 363 -2.90 22.50 14.79
C VAL A 363 -2.78 22.44 16.31
N SER A 364 -2.03 23.35 16.93
CA SER A 364 -1.86 23.37 18.39
C SER A 364 -3.19 23.49 19.15
N GLY A 365 -4.21 24.11 18.53
CA GLY A 365 -5.58 24.13 19.06
C GLY A 365 -6.22 22.75 19.15
N LEU A 366 -5.89 21.83 18.24
CA LEU A 366 -6.31 20.43 18.28
C LEU A 366 -5.55 19.63 19.34
N LEU A 367 -4.34 20.05 19.71
CA LEU A 367 -3.51 19.36 20.71
C LEU A 367 -3.82 19.80 22.15
N SER A 368 -4.46 20.96 22.33
CA SER A 368 -4.68 21.61 23.63
C SER A 368 -6.10 21.42 24.16
N MET A 369 -6.72 20.26 23.88
CA MET A 369 -8.16 20.03 24.09
C MET A 369 -8.63 19.97 25.55
N ASP A 370 -7.76 20.21 26.54
CA ASP A 370 -8.18 20.50 27.94
C ASP A 370 -9.03 21.78 28.09
N LYS A 371 -9.14 22.62 27.04
CA LYS A 371 -9.80 23.94 27.12
C LYS A 371 -11.17 24.07 26.44
N LEU A 372 -11.75 22.99 25.93
CA LEU A 372 -13.07 23.02 25.26
C LEU A 372 -14.21 22.43 26.11
N GLU A 373 -14.18 22.68 27.42
CA GLU A 373 -15.28 22.36 28.36
C GLU A 373 -16.59 23.13 28.08
N HIS A 374 -16.60 24.10 27.16
CA HIS A 374 -17.75 25.00 26.93
C HIS A 374 -18.69 24.61 25.79
N MET A 375 -18.72 23.32 25.38
CA MET A 375 -19.79 22.79 24.54
C MET A 375 -20.80 21.87 25.27
N SER A 376 -20.68 21.72 26.61
CA SER A 376 -21.67 21.17 27.57
C SER A 376 -22.13 19.69 27.36
N PRO A 377 -22.66 19.02 28.41
CA PRO A 377 -21.86 18.07 29.18
C PRO A 377 -22.43 16.65 29.13
N VAL A 378 -21.56 15.65 28.95
CA VAL A 378 -21.75 14.36 29.61
C VAL A 378 -20.37 13.85 30.00
N GLN A 379 -20.07 13.97 31.29
CA GLN A 379 -19.05 13.13 31.92
C GLN A 379 -19.68 11.75 32.12
N SER A 380 -19.36 10.83 31.22
CA SER A 380 -19.47 9.39 31.50
C SER A 380 -18.06 8.80 31.41
N PRO A 381 -17.73 7.80 32.24
CA PRO A 381 -16.50 7.05 32.07
C PRO A 381 -16.64 6.28 30.75
N VAL A 382 -16.11 6.84 29.66
CA VAL A 382 -16.04 6.14 28.39
C VAL A 382 -15.04 5.01 28.59
N THR A 383 -15.53 3.78 28.66
CA THR A 383 -14.71 2.59 28.48
C THR A 383 -14.05 2.72 27.11
N TYR A 384 -12.77 3.08 27.10
CA TYR A 384 -12.02 3.35 25.88
C TYR A 384 -11.85 2.06 25.10
N VAL A 385 -12.74 1.79 24.14
CA VAL A 385 -12.52 0.74 23.14
C VAL A 385 -11.38 1.23 22.26
N GLN A 386 -10.22 0.61 22.43
CA GLN A 386 -9.02 0.83 21.64
C GLN A 386 -9.28 0.34 20.21
N VAL A 387 -9.89 1.17 19.37
CA VAL A 387 -9.99 0.88 17.93
C VAL A 387 -8.62 1.17 17.32
N CYS A 388 -7.78 0.14 17.25
CA CYS A 388 -6.59 0.15 16.40
C CYS A 388 -7.01 0.49 14.96
N PRO A 389 -6.36 1.44 14.28
CA PRO A 389 -6.57 1.58 12.85
C PRO A 389 -5.90 0.39 12.18
N GLN A 390 -6.70 -0.62 11.85
CA GLN A 390 -6.27 -1.77 11.07
C GLN A 390 -6.05 -1.37 9.60
N GLU A 391 -5.22 -2.16 8.93
CA GLU A 391 -5.30 -2.36 7.48
C GLU A 391 -6.78 -2.52 7.09
N GLY A 392 -7.28 -1.72 6.16
CA GLY A 392 -8.72 -1.65 5.87
C GLY A 392 -9.40 -0.31 6.21
N HIS A 393 -8.64 0.75 6.53
CA HIS A 393 -9.22 2.10 6.52
C HIS A 393 -9.69 2.44 5.10
N ALA A 394 -10.97 2.20 4.81
CA ALA A 394 -11.64 2.51 3.55
C ALA A 394 -12.45 3.81 3.72
N PRO A 395 -11.82 5.00 3.78
CA PRO A 395 -12.55 6.26 3.95
C PRO A 395 -13.55 6.50 2.81
N ASP A 396 -13.30 5.89 1.65
CA ASP A 396 -14.18 5.80 0.49
C ASP A 396 -15.51 5.07 0.78
N LEU A 397 -15.50 3.99 1.57
CA LEU A 397 -16.71 3.29 1.99
C LEU A 397 -17.62 4.25 2.76
N TRP A 398 -17.03 5.09 3.59
CA TRP A 398 -17.76 6.06 4.40
C TRP A 398 -17.96 7.41 3.72
N SER A 399 -17.70 7.51 2.41
CA SER A 399 -17.96 8.71 1.61
C SER A 399 -19.43 8.77 1.16
N PRO A 400 -19.92 9.90 0.62
CA PRO A 400 -21.27 9.96 0.03
C PRO A 400 -21.52 8.97 -1.11
N GLY A 401 -20.47 8.48 -1.78
CA GLY A 401 -20.55 7.45 -2.83
C GLY A 401 -20.42 6.01 -2.33
N GLY A 402 -20.45 5.83 -1.00
CA GLY A 402 -20.55 4.54 -0.33
C GLY A 402 -21.69 4.56 0.69
N LEU A 403 -21.45 4.06 1.91
CA LEU A 403 -22.42 4.01 3.00
C LEU A 403 -22.67 5.38 3.68
N GLY A 404 -21.80 6.36 3.45
CA GLY A 404 -21.95 7.72 3.95
C GLY A 404 -21.31 7.97 5.32
N ARG A 405 -21.02 9.25 5.59
CA ARG A 405 -20.21 9.65 6.75
C ARG A 405 -20.85 9.35 8.10
N SER A 406 -22.17 9.53 8.19
CA SER A 406 -22.92 9.20 9.42
C SER A 406 -22.95 7.70 9.69
N ALA A 407 -22.99 6.85 8.66
CA ALA A 407 -22.90 5.41 8.85
C ALA A 407 -21.54 5.01 9.43
N GLY A 408 -20.44 5.61 8.96
CA GLY A 408 -19.12 5.36 9.53
C GLY A 408 -18.92 5.91 10.94
N LEU A 409 -19.66 6.96 11.34
CA LEU A 409 -19.69 7.42 12.74
C LEU A 409 -20.39 6.40 13.64
N VAL A 410 -21.56 5.93 13.21
CA VAL A 410 -22.36 4.96 13.98
C VAL A 410 -21.64 3.61 14.05
N TYR A 411 -21.12 3.11 12.93
CA TYR A 411 -20.44 1.82 12.86
C TYR A 411 -19.30 1.74 13.89
N ARG A 412 -18.47 2.78 14.02
CA ARG A 412 -17.37 2.83 14.99
C ARG A 412 -17.79 2.66 16.45
N LEU A 413 -19.04 2.99 16.79
CA LEU A 413 -19.57 2.90 18.16
C LEU A 413 -20.27 1.57 18.45
N LEU A 414 -20.51 0.73 17.44
CA LEU A 414 -21.16 -0.57 17.66
C LEU A 414 -20.15 -1.55 18.24
N GLY A 415 -20.44 -2.21 19.35
CA GLY A 415 -19.58 -3.25 19.91
C GLY A 415 -20.28 -4.60 19.91
N ASP A 416 -19.76 -5.51 20.73
CA ASP A 416 -20.46 -6.74 21.11
C ASP A 416 -21.63 -6.43 22.05
N GLU A 417 -21.53 -5.33 22.81
CA GLU A 417 -22.61 -4.83 23.66
C GLU A 417 -23.66 -4.07 22.86
N ALA A 418 -24.94 -4.31 23.18
CA ALA A 418 -26.06 -3.68 22.51
C ALA A 418 -26.16 -2.19 22.84
N ALA A 419 -26.11 -1.35 21.81
CA ALA A 419 -26.29 0.09 21.93
C ALA A 419 -27.67 0.53 21.41
N ASP A 420 -28.39 1.32 22.20
CA ASP A 420 -29.65 1.90 21.75
C ASP A 420 -29.42 3.11 20.82
N THR A 421 -30.47 3.49 20.08
CA THR A 421 -30.38 4.58 19.09
C THR A 421 -30.16 5.96 19.71
N SER A 422 -30.68 6.21 20.91
CA SER A 422 -30.52 7.48 21.63
C SER A 422 -29.08 7.66 22.10
N THR A 423 -28.49 6.61 22.68
CA THR A 423 -27.09 6.55 23.10
C THR A 423 -26.17 6.80 21.90
N LEU A 424 -26.41 6.14 20.76
CA LEU A 424 -25.66 6.38 19.53
C LEU A 424 -25.86 7.81 18.96
N ALA A 425 -27.06 8.39 19.10
CA ALA A 425 -27.33 9.76 18.68
C ALA A 425 -26.54 10.79 19.49
N GLN A 426 -26.49 10.61 20.81
CA GLN A 426 -25.70 11.43 21.71
C GLN A 426 -24.20 11.33 21.40
N ALA A 427 -23.67 10.10 21.32
CA ALA A 427 -22.26 9.85 21.08
C ALA A 427 -21.78 10.35 19.70
N THR A 428 -22.62 10.29 18.66
CA THR A 428 -22.27 10.82 17.33
C THR A 428 -22.55 12.32 17.16
N GLY A 429 -23.31 12.94 18.07
CA GLY A 429 -23.87 14.28 17.91
C GLY A 429 -24.86 14.39 16.74
N LYS A 430 -25.50 13.29 16.33
CA LYS A 430 -26.49 13.26 15.23
C LYS A 430 -27.89 13.11 15.80
N CYS A 431 -28.90 13.62 15.10
CA CYS A 431 -30.28 13.35 15.48
C CYS A 431 -30.63 11.87 15.28
N GLU A 432 -31.51 11.33 16.13
CA GLU A 432 -31.91 9.92 16.08
C GLU A 432 -32.38 9.47 14.70
N ARG A 433 -33.13 10.31 13.97
CA ARG A 433 -33.57 9.99 12.61
C ARG A 433 -32.40 9.70 11.66
N THR A 434 -31.28 10.40 11.82
CA THR A 434 -30.07 10.18 11.02
C THR A 434 -29.36 8.90 11.46
N VAL A 435 -29.32 8.61 12.76
CA VAL A 435 -28.77 7.36 13.31
C VAL A 435 -29.58 6.15 12.85
N ARG A 436 -30.92 6.18 12.93
CA ARG A 436 -31.78 5.09 12.43
C ARG A 436 -31.55 4.80 10.94
N ARG A 437 -31.40 5.85 10.12
CA ARG A 437 -31.09 5.72 8.69
C ARG A 437 -29.69 5.14 8.44
N ALA A 438 -28.72 5.49 9.28
CA ALA A 438 -27.38 4.93 9.22
C ALA A 438 -27.39 3.44 9.60
N LEU A 439 -28.07 3.07 10.69
CA LEU A 439 -28.22 1.69 11.15
C LEU A 439 -28.92 0.82 10.12
N ALA A 440 -30.03 1.28 9.55
CA ALA A 440 -30.73 0.56 8.47
C ALA A 440 -29.81 0.31 7.26
N ARG A 441 -28.93 1.25 6.94
CA ARG A 441 -27.98 1.09 5.83
C ARG A 441 -26.85 0.12 6.19
N LEU A 442 -26.33 0.16 7.42
CA LEU A 442 -25.32 -0.80 7.88
C LEU A 442 -25.89 -2.22 7.92
N ALA A 443 -27.12 -2.37 8.42
CA ALA A 443 -27.82 -3.65 8.49
C ALA A 443 -28.09 -4.27 7.11
N ALA A 444 -28.33 -3.46 6.08
CA ALA A 444 -28.48 -3.94 4.71
C ALA A 444 -27.20 -4.59 4.12
N HIS A 445 -26.06 -4.43 4.80
CA HIS A 445 -24.77 -5.04 4.45
C HIS A 445 -24.22 -5.90 5.61
N ASP A 446 -25.08 -6.29 6.56
CA ASP A 446 -24.72 -7.11 7.72
C ASP A 446 -23.55 -6.54 8.57
N LEU A 447 -23.33 -5.22 8.52
CA LEU A 447 -22.37 -4.50 9.34
C LEU A 447 -22.94 -4.09 10.70
N ALA A 448 -24.26 -4.18 10.87
CA ALA A 448 -24.96 -3.94 12.12
C ALA A 448 -26.13 -4.92 12.26
N ALA A 449 -26.28 -5.53 13.43
CA ALA A 449 -27.38 -6.44 13.71
C ALA A 449 -28.29 -5.87 14.80
N ARG A 450 -29.60 -6.10 14.65
CA ARG A 450 -30.60 -5.74 15.67
C ARG A 450 -30.74 -6.89 16.65
N VAL A 451 -30.59 -6.61 17.94
CA VAL A 451 -30.75 -7.58 19.03
C VAL A 451 -31.72 -7.05 20.08
N GLU A 452 -32.06 -7.88 21.06
CA GLU A 452 -32.76 -7.43 22.26
C GLU A 452 -31.92 -6.35 22.97
N GLY A 453 -32.53 -5.22 23.31
CA GLY A 453 -31.82 -4.09 23.93
C GLY A 453 -31.17 -3.08 22.98
N GLY A 454 -30.99 -3.38 21.68
CA GLY A 454 -30.39 -2.38 20.78
C GLY A 454 -29.80 -2.89 19.45
N TRP A 455 -28.65 -2.34 19.12
CA TRP A 455 -27.86 -2.68 17.93
C TRP A 455 -26.45 -3.10 18.35
N VAL A 456 -25.92 -4.14 17.71
CA VAL A 456 -24.55 -4.62 17.88
C VAL A 456 -23.80 -4.56 16.56
N ARG A 457 -22.48 -4.76 16.62
CA ARG A 457 -21.65 -4.97 15.43
C ARG A 457 -22.16 -6.20 14.68
N GLY A 458 -22.34 -6.07 13.36
CA GLY A 458 -22.73 -7.19 12.52
C GLY A 458 -21.56 -8.15 12.24
N PRO A 459 -21.85 -9.38 11.76
CA PRO A 459 -20.84 -10.42 11.60
C PRO A 459 -19.91 -10.23 10.39
N VAL A 460 -20.25 -9.34 9.45
CA VAL A 460 -19.46 -9.11 8.23
C VAL A 460 -18.32 -8.14 8.49
N ASP A 461 -17.14 -8.45 7.96
CA ASP A 461 -15.99 -7.56 8.01
C ASP A 461 -16.21 -6.32 7.12
N VAL A 462 -15.85 -5.15 7.65
CA VAL A 462 -15.86 -3.89 6.89
C VAL A 462 -14.97 -3.95 5.66
N ALA A 463 -13.88 -4.73 5.69
CA ALA A 463 -12.97 -4.94 4.57
C ALA A 463 -13.69 -5.58 3.37
N ASP A 464 -14.51 -6.61 3.61
CA ASP A 464 -15.29 -7.29 2.56
C ASP A 464 -16.28 -6.34 1.91
N VAL A 465 -16.99 -5.55 2.71
CA VAL A 465 -17.91 -4.53 2.18
C VAL A 465 -17.14 -3.45 1.42
N ALA A 466 -15.93 -3.08 1.86
CA ALA A 466 -15.10 -2.11 1.14
C ALA A 466 -14.68 -2.63 -0.25
N VAL A 467 -14.39 -3.94 -0.39
CA VAL A 467 -14.12 -4.60 -1.67
C VAL A 467 -15.35 -4.54 -2.58
N ALA A 468 -16.53 -4.89 -2.06
CA ALA A 468 -17.79 -4.84 -2.83
C ALA A 468 -18.13 -3.42 -3.34
N PHE A 469 -17.72 -2.39 -2.60
CA PHE A 469 -17.87 -0.98 -3.00
C PHE A 469 -16.72 -0.45 -3.88
N GLU A 470 -15.75 -1.29 -4.24
CA GLU A 470 -14.56 -0.95 -5.02
C GLU A 470 -13.81 0.25 -4.44
N CYS A 471 -13.70 0.30 -3.11
CA CYS A 471 -13.17 1.46 -2.40
C CYS A 471 -11.72 1.77 -2.79
N GLU A 472 -10.90 0.74 -3.02
CA GLU A 472 -9.52 0.91 -3.46
C GLU A 472 -9.42 1.53 -4.86
N ARG A 473 -10.24 1.05 -5.81
CA ARG A 473 -10.33 1.63 -7.17
C ARG A 473 -10.73 3.10 -7.10
N LYS A 474 -11.77 3.43 -6.32
CA LYS A 474 -12.22 4.83 -6.13
C LYS A 474 -11.14 5.71 -5.50
N ALA A 475 -10.40 5.17 -4.53
CA ALA A 475 -9.27 5.87 -3.92
C ALA A 475 -8.15 6.09 -4.94
N ALA A 476 -7.79 5.08 -5.74
CA ALA A 476 -6.80 5.17 -6.81
C ALA A 476 -7.20 6.21 -7.88
N GLU A 477 -8.45 6.22 -8.32
CA GLU A 477 -8.95 7.23 -9.26
C GLU A 477 -8.89 8.65 -8.70
N ARG A 478 -9.22 8.83 -7.42
CA ARG A 478 -9.07 10.12 -6.74
C ARG A 478 -7.59 10.53 -6.69
N ARG A 479 -6.68 9.59 -6.39
CA ARG A 479 -5.23 9.82 -6.42
C ARG A 479 -4.78 10.27 -7.80
N SER A 480 -5.09 9.52 -8.84
CA SER A 480 -4.74 9.83 -10.23
C SER A 480 -5.32 11.17 -10.70
N ARG A 481 -6.59 11.47 -10.36
CA ARG A 481 -7.19 12.78 -10.68
C ARG A 481 -6.46 13.92 -9.98
N HIS A 482 -6.13 13.79 -8.70
CA HIS A 482 -5.41 14.82 -7.97
C HIS A 482 -3.95 14.95 -8.45
N ALA A 483 -3.30 13.86 -8.85
CA ALA A 483 -1.97 13.89 -9.48
C ALA A 483 -2.01 14.71 -10.78
N ARG A 484 -2.93 14.40 -11.71
CA ARG A 484 -3.13 15.18 -12.94
C ARG A 484 -3.38 16.67 -12.67
N GLN A 485 -4.21 16.98 -11.66
CA GLN A 485 -4.44 18.37 -11.26
C GLN A 485 -3.20 19.05 -10.67
N ARG A 486 -2.37 18.33 -9.91
CA ARG A 486 -1.09 18.84 -9.40
C ARG A 486 -0.13 19.12 -10.54
N ASP A 487 -0.03 18.22 -11.52
CA ASP A 487 0.85 18.40 -12.67
C ASP A 487 0.40 19.55 -13.57
N ALA A 488 -0.90 19.65 -13.86
CA ALA A 488 -1.47 20.78 -14.59
C ALA A 488 -1.19 22.11 -13.87
N PHE A 489 -1.32 22.14 -12.54
CA PHE A 489 -0.99 23.31 -11.75
C PHE A 489 0.51 23.64 -11.77
N ARG A 490 1.40 22.64 -11.74
CA ARG A 490 2.85 22.85 -11.87
C ARG A 490 3.20 23.44 -13.24
N ARG A 491 2.63 22.89 -14.33
CA ARG A 491 2.81 23.39 -15.71
C ARG A 491 2.33 24.84 -15.83
N MET A 492 1.10 25.13 -15.42
CA MET A 492 0.55 26.49 -15.40
C MET A 492 1.47 27.48 -14.67
N ARG A 493 2.11 27.07 -13.55
CA ARG A 493 3.07 27.93 -12.84
C ARG A 493 4.39 28.10 -13.59
N GLN A 494 4.89 27.06 -14.24
CA GLN A 494 6.08 27.16 -15.09
C GLN A 494 5.82 28.10 -16.27
N ASP A 495 4.66 27.98 -16.92
CA ASP A 495 4.25 28.83 -18.04
C ASP A 495 4.09 30.30 -17.60
N ARG A 496 3.41 30.57 -16.48
CA ARG A 496 3.31 31.94 -15.92
C ARG A 496 4.68 32.52 -15.54
N ARG A 497 5.61 31.69 -15.06
CA ARG A 497 6.98 32.12 -14.75
C ARG A 497 7.79 32.41 -16.02
N ALA A 498 7.64 31.59 -17.05
CA ALA A 498 8.29 31.79 -18.35
C ALA A 498 7.79 33.09 -19.01
N LEU A 499 6.47 33.28 -19.08
CA LEU A 499 5.86 34.52 -19.59
C LEU A 499 6.31 35.77 -18.81
N ARG A 500 6.49 35.66 -17.48
CA ARG A 500 7.00 36.77 -16.68
C ARG A 500 8.48 37.05 -16.96
N ASN A 501 9.29 36.02 -17.18
CA ASN A 501 10.70 36.18 -17.54
C ASN A 501 10.85 36.79 -18.95
N GLU A 502 9.97 36.41 -19.88
CA GLU A 502 9.90 36.99 -21.23
C GLU A 502 9.42 38.45 -21.19
N ALA A 503 8.38 38.76 -20.42
CA ALA A 503 7.87 40.13 -20.24
C ALA A 503 8.82 41.03 -19.42
N GLY A 504 9.62 40.44 -18.53
CA GLY A 504 10.66 41.13 -17.75
C GLY A 504 11.99 41.32 -18.50
N GLY A 505 12.11 40.80 -19.73
CA GLY A 505 13.24 41.04 -20.64
C GLY A 505 13.13 42.34 -21.44
N CYS A 506 12.01 43.06 -21.30
CA CYS A 506 11.80 44.38 -21.89
C CYS A 506 11.95 45.45 -20.81
N ASP A 507 13.16 45.64 -20.24
CA ASP A 507 13.41 46.78 -19.35
C ASP A 507 13.42 48.04 -20.22
N GLY A 508 12.30 48.76 -20.20
CA GLY A 508 12.10 50.07 -20.79
C GLY A 508 12.93 51.14 -20.07
N ARG A 509 14.25 51.03 -20.19
CA ARG A 509 15.20 52.09 -19.90
C ARG A 509 15.98 52.38 -21.17
N ASP A 510 15.37 53.15 -22.07
CA ASP A 510 16.07 53.95 -23.09
C ASP A 510 15.09 54.74 -23.98
N GLN A 511 14.04 55.37 -23.43
CA GLN A 511 13.33 56.47 -24.12
C GLN A 511 12.68 57.45 -23.14
N VAL A 512 13.47 58.14 -22.30
CA VAL A 512 13.03 59.38 -21.62
C VAL A 512 14.06 60.53 -21.76
N GLU A 513 15.23 60.33 -22.39
CA GLU A 513 16.23 61.40 -22.60
C GLU A 513 16.28 61.93 -24.04
N ALA A 514 15.14 62.25 -24.64
CA ALA A 514 15.11 62.95 -25.92
C ALA A 514 13.92 63.90 -26.06
N PHE A 515 13.66 64.77 -25.07
CA PHE A 515 12.76 65.91 -25.31
C PHE A 515 13.01 67.18 -24.50
N HIS A 516 14.17 67.39 -23.85
CA HIS A 516 14.49 68.65 -23.16
C HIS A 516 15.88 69.19 -23.54
N GLY A 517 16.04 69.59 -24.80
CA GLY A 517 17.30 70.17 -25.27
C GLY A 517 17.19 70.86 -26.62
N ARG A 518 16.28 71.84 -26.77
CA ARG A 518 16.36 72.91 -27.78
C ARG A 518 15.43 74.05 -27.41
N ALA A 519 15.92 74.93 -26.54
CA ALA A 519 15.57 76.34 -26.56
C ALA A 519 16.88 77.13 -26.57
N ASP A 520 16.89 78.12 -27.46
CA ASP A 520 17.81 79.25 -27.57
C ASP A 520 19.19 79.05 -28.23
N LEU A 521 19.25 79.43 -29.51
CA LEU A 521 20.01 80.61 -29.95
C LEU A 521 19.66 81.00 -31.41
N ARG A 522 19.12 82.22 -31.54
CA ARG A 522 18.99 83.13 -32.71
C ARG A 522 17.85 82.94 -33.71
#